data_AF-A0AB38QWF9-F1
#
_entry.id   AF-A0AB38QWF9-F1
#
_cell.length_a   1.000
_cell.length_b   1.000
_cell.length_c   1.000
_cell.angle_alpha   90.00
_cell.angle_beta   90.00
_cell.angle_gamma   90.00
#
_symmetry.space_group_name_H-M   'P 1'
#
loop_
_entity.id
_entity.type
_entity.pdbx_description
1 polymer ?
#
loop_
_entity_poly.entity_id
_entity_poly.type
_entity_poly.pdbx_seq_one_letter_code
_entity_poly.pdbx_strand_id
1 'polypeptide(L)'
;MLLFKDERELYSVLGGFFEEIAESEEAKKMIASVEVSEGYDAFVQYVFHKPEGKITWAEGDGKLKVICGDNDLRPELVFEQTADVANTFWLGKLDLQQALARQQIKVKGPLANALKVLPQLDTIYPAYREYLKKLGREDLLG
;
A
#
# COMPACT_ATOMS: atom_id res chain seq x y z
N MET A 1 14.93 -10.28 -11.63
CA MET A 1 14.03 -9.87 -12.72
C MET A 1 13.10 -8.84 -12.11
N LEU A 2 12.90 -7.68 -12.73
CA LEU A 2 11.95 -6.69 -12.20
C LEU A 2 10.53 -7.22 -12.47
N LEU A 3 9.69 -7.30 -11.44
CA LEU A 3 8.28 -7.69 -11.64
C LEU A 3 7.48 -6.58 -12.34
N PHE A 4 7.95 -5.33 -12.21
CA PHE A 4 7.36 -4.14 -12.81
C PHE A 4 8.36 -3.49 -13.76
N LYS A 5 7.92 -3.16 -14.97
CA LYS A 5 8.72 -2.54 -16.04
C LYS A 5 8.94 -1.06 -15.78
N ASP A 6 7.90 -0.35 -15.36
CA ASP A 6 7.93 1.09 -15.14
C ASP A 6 6.91 1.54 -14.07
N GLU A 7 6.96 2.81 -13.69
CA GLU A 7 6.06 3.41 -12.71
C GLU A 7 4.59 3.33 -13.10
N ARG A 8 4.27 3.31 -14.41
CA ARG A 8 2.88 3.27 -14.90
C ARG A 8 2.29 1.89 -14.67
N GLU A 9 3.07 0.84 -14.93
CA GLU A 9 2.69 -0.53 -14.60
C GLU A 9 2.53 -0.71 -13.09
N LEU A 10 3.43 -0.12 -12.29
CA LEU A 10 3.31 -0.10 -10.84
C LEU A 10 2.01 0.56 -10.37
N TYR A 11 1.67 1.74 -10.89
CA TYR A 11 0.42 2.43 -10.55
C TYR A 11 -0.81 1.69 -11.06
N SER A 12 -0.75 1.10 -12.25
CA SER A 12 -1.85 0.31 -12.81
C SER A 12 -2.16 -0.94 -11.98
N VAL A 13 -1.16 -1.53 -11.33
CA VAL A 13 -1.34 -2.75 -10.52
C VAL A 13 -1.57 -2.40 -9.05
N LEU A 14 -0.60 -1.76 -8.39
CA LEU A 14 -0.71 -1.48 -6.95
C LEU A 14 -1.66 -0.31 -6.69
N GLY A 15 -1.59 0.76 -7.49
CA GLY A 15 -2.49 1.91 -7.35
C GLY A 15 -3.94 1.51 -7.62
N GLY A 16 -4.18 0.82 -8.74
CA GLY A 16 -5.51 0.31 -9.08
C GLY A 16 -6.08 -0.68 -8.06
N PHE A 17 -5.24 -1.53 -7.47
CA PHE A 17 -5.67 -2.40 -6.38
C PHE A 17 -6.11 -1.61 -5.15
N PHE A 18 -5.34 -0.60 -4.76
CA PHE A 18 -5.67 0.25 -3.62
C PHE A 18 -6.94 1.06 -3.86
N GLU A 19 -7.20 1.50 -5.09
CA GLU A 19 -8.48 2.13 -5.46
C GLU A 19 -9.64 1.13 -5.35
N GLU A 20 -9.46 -0.13 -5.71
CA GLU A 20 -10.49 -1.16 -5.54
C GLU A 20 -10.78 -1.45 -4.06
N ILE A 21 -9.73 -1.48 -3.20
CA ILE A 21 -9.90 -1.62 -1.75
C ILE A 21 -10.53 -0.36 -1.14
N ALA A 22 -10.21 0.84 -1.63
CA ALA A 22 -10.71 2.11 -1.11
C ALA A 22 -12.25 2.18 -1.05
N GLU A 23 -12.93 1.47 -1.95
CA GLU A 23 -14.41 1.40 -1.99
C GLU A 23 -14.99 0.29 -1.09
N SER A 24 -14.16 -0.57 -0.51
CA SER A 24 -14.58 -1.66 0.37
C SER A 24 -15.02 -1.15 1.75
N GLU A 25 -15.91 -1.90 2.40
CA GLU A 25 -16.38 -1.56 3.75
C GLU A 25 -15.27 -1.68 4.80
N GLU A 26 -14.29 -2.55 4.56
CA GLU A 26 -13.09 -2.70 5.39
C GLU A 26 -12.24 -1.44 5.35
N ALA A 27 -11.97 -0.88 4.16
CA ALA A 27 -11.21 0.36 4.04
C ALA A 27 -11.92 1.55 4.68
N LYS A 28 -13.25 1.64 4.55
CA LYS A 28 -14.04 2.68 5.23
C LYS A 28 -13.94 2.56 6.75
N LYS A 29 -14.00 1.33 7.29
CA LYS A 29 -13.81 1.08 8.73
C LYS A 29 -12.38 1.39 9.17
N MET A 30 -11.39 1.06 8.35
CA MET A 30 -9.98 1.39 8.59
C MET A 30 -9.81 2.89 8.79
N ILE A 31 -10.31 3.70 7.86
CA ILE A 31 -10.24 5.16 7.94
C ILE A 31 -11.03 5.69 9.13
N ALA A 32 -12.25 5.20 9.34
CA ALA A 32 -13.04 5.63 10.49
C ALA A 32 -12.36 5.29 11.84
N SER A 33 -11.46 4.30 11.86
CA SER A 33 -10.71 3.88 13.06
C SER A 33 -9.33 4.52 13.19
N VAL A 34 -8.85 5.22 12.16
CA VAL A 34 -7.52 5.83 12.10
C VAL A 34 -7.73 7.31 11.79
N GLU A 35 -7.56 8.17 12.78
CA GLU A 35 -7.53 9.61 12.55
C GLU A 35 -6.12 10.02 12.13
N VAL A 36 -6.01 10.89 11.11
CA VAL A 36 -4.73 11.50 10.76
C VAL A 36 -4.32 12.42 11.90
N SER A 37 -3.16 12.16 12.50
CA SER A 37 -2.64 13.00 13.59
C SER A 37 -2.51 14.46 13.14
N GLU A 38 -2.68 15.40 14.07
CA GLU A 38 -2.58 16.84 13.78
C GLU A 38 -1.23 17.17 13.11
N GLY A 39 -1.29 17.90 11.99
CA GLY A 39 -0.12 18.28 11.21
C GLY A 39 0.27 17.31 10.08
N TYR A 40 -0.49 16.24 9.87
CA TYR A 40 -0.38 15.37 8.69
C TYR A 40 -1.60 15.52 7.79
N ASP A 41 -1.40 15.26 6.49
CA ASP A 41 -2.43 15.38 5.45
C ASP A 41 -2.73 14.02 4.78
N ALA A 42 -1.97 12.98 5.14
CA ALA A 42 -2.11 11.63 4.61
C ALA A 42 -1.79 10.57 5.68
N PHE A 43 -2.46 9.43 5.60
CA PHE A 43 -2.23 8.28 6.50
C PHE A 43 -0.86 7.67 6.23
N VAL A 44 -0.61 7.36 4.97
CA VAL A 44 0.58 6.60 4.57
C VAL A 44 1.03 6.95 3.16
N GLN A 45 2.33 7.01 2.95
CA GLN A 45 2.95 7.07 1.63
C GLN A 45 3.85 5.85 1.43
N TYR A 46 3.61 5.14 0.34
CA TYR A 46 4.47 4.08 -0.15
C TYR A 46 5.42 4.66 -1.19
N VAL A 47 6.71 4.63 -0.89
CA VAL A 47 7.80 4.97 -1.80
C VAL A 47 8.39 3.67 -2.32
N PHE A 48 8.27 3.48 -3.63
CA PHE A 48 8.77 2.31 -4.33
C PHE A 48 10.06 2.64 -5.05
N HIS A 49 10.96 1.66 -5.05
CA HIS A 49 12.16 1.66 -5.87
C HIS A 49 12.13 0.50 -6.86
N LYS A 50 12.76 0.73 -8.03
CA LYS A 50 12.88 -0.27 -9.11
C LYS A 50 11.53 -0.89 -9.52
N PRO A 51 10.66 -0.15 -10.22
CA PRO A 51 10.80 1.24 -10.68
C PRO A 51 10.55 2.27 -9.57
N GLU A 52 11.02 3.49 -9.76
CA GLU A 52 10.69 4.60 -8.85
C GLU A 52 9.20 4.92 -8.95
N GLY A 53 8.54 5.10 -7.82
CA GLY A 53 7.13 5.48 -7.81
C GLY A 53 6.64 5.79 -6.41
N LYS A 54 5.56 6.56 -6.29
CA LYS A 54 4.95 6.87 -5.01
C LYS A 54 3.46 6.65 -5.06
N ILE A 55 2.90 6.06 -4.03
CA ILE A 55 1.45 5.97 -3.85
C ILE A 55 1.13 6.46 -2.44
N THR A 56 0.26 7.46 -2.35
CA THR A 56 -0.14 8.10 -1.09
C THR A 56 -1.60 7.81 -0.81
N TRP A 57 -1.89 7.40 0.41
CA TRP A 57 -3.24 7.21 0.93
C TRP A 57 -3.58 8.39 1.84
N ALA A 58 -4.56 9.16 1.42
CA ALA A 58 -5.04 10.33 2.14
C ALA A 58 -6.54 10.18 2.46
N GLU A 59 -7.00 10.99 3.39
CA GLU A 59 -8.43 11.16 3.60
C GLU A 59 -8.99 12.11 2.52
N GLY A 60 -10.11 11.76 1.90
CA GLY A 60 -10.81 12.63 0.96
C GLY A 60 -12.31 12.40 1.02
N ASP A 61 -13.08 13.43 1.35
CA ASP A 61 -14.55 13.41 1.40
C ASP A 61 -15.13 12.24 2.23
N GLY A 62 -14.46 11.88 3.34
CA GLY A 62 -14.83 10.77 4.21
C GLY A 62 -14.54 9.37 3.62
N LYS A 63 -13.68 9.29 2.60
CA LYS A 63 -13.23 8.06 1.94
C LYS A 63 -11.72 7.98 1.82
N LEU A 64 -11.21 6.81 1.45
CA LEU A 64 -9.81 6.61 1.12
C LEU A 64 -9.54 7.21 -0.25
N LYS A 65 -8.63 8.18 -0.30
CA LYS A 65 -8.13 8.75 -1.54
C LYS A 65 -6.75 8.18 -1.83
N VAL A 66 -6.63 7.49 -2.95
CA VAL A 66 -5.34 6.98 -3.46
C VAL A 66 -4.78 7.99 -4.46
N ILE A 67 -3.54 8.39 -4.26
CA ILE A 67 -2.84 9.37 -5.10
C ILE A 67 -1.55 8.73 -5.60
N CYS A 68 -1.44 8.53 -6.90
CA CYS A 68 -0.21 8.04 -7.54
C CYS A 68 0.67 9.22 -7.97
N GLY A 69 1.98 9.08 -7.79
CA GLY A 69 2.98 10.10 -8.11
C GLY A 69 3.27 11.08 -6.97
N ASP A 70 4.08 12.08 -7.31
CA ASP A 70 4.48 13.13 -6.38
C ASP A 70 3.30 14.01 -5.96
N ASN A 71 3.29 14.39 -4.69
CA ASN A 71 2.32 15.30 -4.09
C ASN A 71 2.94 16.00 -2.87
N ASP A 72 2.33 17.10 -2.45
CA ASP A 72 2.80 17.93 -1.34
C ASP A 72 2.17 17.55 0.02
N LEU A 73 1.47 16.41 0.10
CA LEU A 73 0.87 15.97 1.36
C LEU A 73 1.95 15.50 2.33
N ARG A 74 1.71 15.73 3.62
CA ARG A 74 2.58 15.22 4.68
C ARG A 74 2.03 13.89 5.19
N PRO A 75 2.61 12.74 4.82
CA PRO A 75 2.18 11.45 5.33
C PRO A 75 2.64 11.24 6.77
N GLU A 76 1.75 10.70 7.60
CA GLU A 76 2.07 10.30 8.97
C GLU A 76 3.07 9.14 8.98
N LEU A 77 2.91 8.21 8.04
CA LEU A 77 3.78 7.06 7.89
C LEU A 77 4.34 6.97 6.46
N VAL A 78 5.62 6.67 6.33
CA VAL A 78 6.26 6.41 5.03
C VAL A 78 6.85 5.02 5.03
N PHE A 79 6.41 4.18 4.08
CA PHE A 79 7.02 2.90 3.77
C PHE A 79 7.91 3.04 2.53
N GLU A 80 9.18 2.71 2.66
CA GLU A 80 10.15 2.72 1.57
C GLU A 80 10.59 1.27 1.29
N GLN A 81 10.34 0.79 0.07
CA GLN A 81 10.57 -0.61 -0.32
C GLN A 81 10.75 -0.74 -1.84
N THR A 82 11.09 -1.93 -2.35
CA THR A 82 10.97 -2.18 -3.80
C THR A 82 9.55 -2.57 -4.17
N ALA A 83 9.19 -2.36 -5.44
CA ALA A 83 7.91 -2.82 -5.97
C ALA A 83 7.71 -4.34 -5.78
N ASP A 84 8.78 -5.13 -5.93
CA ASP A 84 8.75 -6.58 -5.75
C ASP A 84 8.43 -7.00 -4.29
N VAL A 85 9.01 -6.28 -3.32
CA VAL A 85 8.73 -6.51 -1.89
C VAL A 85 7.27 -6.18 -1.59
N ALA A 86 6.77 -5.07 -2.13
CA ALA A 86 5.37 -4.69 -1.97
C ALA A 86 4.42 -5.75 -2.56
N ASN A 87 4.69 -6.24 -3.77
CA ASN A 87 3.90 -7.31 -4.38
C ASN A 87 3.87 -8.56 -3.50
N THR A 88 5.03 -8.98 -2.97
CA THR A 88 5.13 -10.16 -2.10
C THR A 88 4.37 -9.96 -0.78
N PHE A 89 4.44 -8.75 -0.22
CA PHE A 89 3.69 -8.36 0.97
C PHE A 89 2.18 -8.42 0.73
N TRP A 90 1.66 -7.82 -0.34
CA TRP A 90 0.23 -7.83 -0.66
C TRP A 90 -0.30 -9.21 -1.10
N LEU A 91 0.58 -10.12 -1.52
CA LEU A 91 0.26 -11.54 -1.66
C LEU A 91 0.18 -12.28 -0.31
N GLY A 92 0.47 -11.64 0.81
CA GLY A 92 0.55 -12.30 2.12
C GLY A 92 1.68 -13.34 2.21
N LYS A 93 2.69 -13.24 1.34
CA LYS A 93 3.87 -14.13 1.33
C LYS A 93 5.04 -13.56 2.15
N LEU A 94 4.93 -12.30 2.57
CA LEU A 94 5.91 -11.63 3.40
C LEU A 94 5.20 -10.97 4.58
N ASP A 95 5.65 -11.29 5.78
CA ASP A 95 5.18 -10.67 7.01
C ASP A 95 5.87 -9.30 7.24
N LEU A 96 5.12 -8.33 7.78
CA LEU A 96 5.63 -6.98 8.01
C LEU A 96 6.81 -6.97 8.99
N GLN A 97 6.74 -7.71 10.10
CA GLN A 97 7.82 -7.73 11.09
C GLN A 97 9.08 -8.33 10.49
N GLN A 98 8.95 -9.42 9.73
CA GLN A 98 10.08 -10.02 9.02
C GLN A 98 10.68 -9.06 7.99
N ALA A 99 9.84 -8.35 7.22
CA ALA A 99 10.29 -7.40 6.22
C ALA A 99 11.06 -6.23 6.84
N LEU A 100 10.58 -5.71 7.98
CA LEU A 100 11.26 -4.67 8.76
C LEU A 100 12.58 -5.18 9.33
N ALA A 101 12.58 -6.36 9.96
CA ALA A 101 13.77 -6.97 10.53
C ALA A 101 14.87 -7.22 9.48
N ARG A 102 14.46 -7.59 8.26
CA ARG A 102 15.35 -7.81 7.11
C ARG A 102 15.67 -6.52 6.34
N GLN A 103 15.16 -5.37 6.76
CA GLN A 103 15.31 -4.08 6.10
C GLN A 103 14.84 -4.06 4.63
N GLN A 104 13.93 -4.99 4.27
CA GLN A 104 13.27 -5.02 2.96
C GLN A 104 12.24 -3.90 2.83
N ILE A 105 11.65 -3.53 3.98
CA ILE A 105 10.79 -2.38 4.15
C ILE A 105 11.44 -1.48 5.18
N LYS A 106 11.60 -0.20 4.87
CA LYS A 106 11.96 0.83 5.84
C LYS A 106 10.71 1.65 6.17
N VAL A 107 10.59 2.03 7.44
CA VAL A 107 9.47 2.83 7.93
C VAL A 107 9.97 4.12 8.54
N LYS A 108 9.27 5.22 8.25
CA LYS A 108 9.41 6.50 8.94
C LYS A 108 8.04 6.90 9.48
N GLY A 109 7.95 7.24 10.76
CA GLY A 109 6.69 7.61 11.43
C GLY A 109 6.23 6.58 12.48
N PRO A 110 5.05 6.81 13.11
CA PRO A 110 4.55 6.00 14.20
C PRO A 110 3.97 4.68 13.70
N LEU A 111 4.78 3.61 13.73
CA LEU A 111 4.38 2.27 13.29
C LEU A 111 3.14 1.73 14.03
N ALA A 112 2.85 2.24 15.23
CA ALA A 112 1.71 1.83 16.04
C ALA A 112 0.36 1.90 15.29
N ASN A 113 0.16 2.90 14.44
CA ASN A 113 -1.09 3.02 13.66
C ASN A 113 -1.18 1.96 12.57
N ALA A 114 -0.08 1.65 11.88
CA ALA A 114 -0.05 0.54 10.91
C ALA A 114 -0.28 -0.83 11.58
N LEU A 115 0.21 -1.04 12.80
CA LEU A 115 -0.02 -2.30 13.53
C LEU A 115 -1.51 -2.54 13.86
N LYS A 116 -2.30 -1.47 14.06
CA LYS A 116 -3.77 -1.58 14.26
C LYS A 116 -4.49 -2.04 12.99
N VAL A 117 -3.91 -1.79 11.83
CA VAL A 117 -4.47 -2.15 10.51
C VAL A 117 -4.15 -3.59 10.13
N LEU A 118 -3.07 -4.18 10.66
CA LEU A 118 -2.64 -5.55 10.34
C LEU A 118 -3.76 -6.61 10.38
N PRO A 119 -4.68 -6.64 11.37
CA PRO A 119 -5.75 -7.64 11.39
C PRO A 119 -6.71 -7.58 10.19
N GLN A 120 -6.78 -6.43 9.51
CA GLN A 120 -7.62 -6.25 8.32
C GLN A 120 -6.92 -6.73 7.05
N LEU A 121 -5.59 -6.97 7.08
CA LEU A 121 -4.85 -7.43 5.90
C LEU A 121 -5.20 -8.86 5.50
N ASP A 122 -5.64 -9.70 6.43
CA ASP A 122 -6.01 -11.09 6.16
C ASP A 122 -7.15 -11.21 5.14
N THR A 123 -8.06 -10.23 5.09
CA THR A 123 -9.13 -10.17 4.08
C THR A 123 -8.65 -9.54 2.77
N ILE A 124 -7.59 -8.73 2.82
CA ILE A 124 -7.02 -8.02 1.67
C ILE A 124 -6.10 -8.92 0.84
N TYR A 125 -5.34 -9.84 1.46
CA TYR A 125 -4.43 -10.72 0.72
C TYR A 125 -5.12 -11.61 -0.34
N PRO A 126 -6.28 -12.24 -0.06
CA PRO A 126 -7.05 -12.95 -1.10
C PRO A 126 -7.53 -12.02 -2.22
N ALA A 127 -8.01 -10.82 -1.87
CA ALA A 127 -8.48 -9.84 -2.85
C ALA A 127 -7.37 -9.42 -3.82
N TYR A 128 -6.13 -9.25 -3.34
CA TYR A 128 -5.00 -8.94 -4.22
C TYR A 128 -4.73 -10.04 -5.25
N ARG A 129 -4.79 -11.30 -4.84
CA ARG A 129 -4.61 -12.44 -5.75
C ARG A 129 -5.71 -12.49 -6.83
N GLU A 130 -6.95 -12.25 -6.43
CA GLU A 130 -8.08 -12.21 -7.37
C GLU A 130 -7.97 -11.03 -8.32
N TYR A 131 -7.55 -9.87 -7.81
CA TYR A 131 -7.29 -8.66 -8.59
C TYR A 131 -6.21 -8.89 -9.66
N LEU A 132 -5.08 -9.51 -9.31
CA LEU A 132 -4.03 -9.84 -10.28
C LEU A 132 -4.53 -10.78 -11.38
N LYS A 133 -5.36 -11.77 -11.04
CA LYS A 133 -6.00 -12.66 -12.03
C LYS A 133 -6.94 -11.92 -12.96
N LYS A 134 -7.77 -11.02 -12.42
CA LYS A 134 -8.69 -10.15 -13.18
C LYS A 134 -7.94 -9.25 -14.16
N LEU A 135 -6.76 -8.76 -13.79
CA LEU A 135 -5.87 -8.00 -14.67
C LEU A 135 -5.09 -8.86 -15.68
N GLY A 136 -5.17 -10.19 -15.61
CA GLY A 136 -4.33 -11.09 -16.42
C GLY A 136 -2.85 -11.04 -16.05
N ARG A 137 -2.53 -10.57 -14.84
CA ARG A 137 -1.16 -10.43 -14.29
C ARG A 137 -0.78 -11.58 -13.37
N GLU A 138 -1.08 -12.80 -13.82
CA GLU A 138 -0.73 -14.02 -13.07
C GLU A 138 0.79 -14.22 -12.96
N ASP A 139 1.57 -13.58 -13.83
CA ASP A 139 3.03 -13.50 -13.73
C ASP A 139 3.51 -12.87 -12.41
N LEU A 140 2.68 -12.04 -11.77
CA LEU A 140 2.96 -11.41 -10.49
C LEU A 140 2.60 -12.27 -9.28
N LEU A 141 1.97 -13.44 -9.47
CA LEU A 141 1.60 -14.35 -8.36
C LEU A 141 2.78 -15.18 -7.82
N GLY A 142 3.97 -15.06 -8.43
CA GLY A 142 5.21 -15.82 -8.14
C GLY A 142 5.70 -15.72 -6.70
#